data_AF-A0AA42XZD6-F1
#
_entry.id   AF-A0AA42XZD6-F1
#
_cell.length_a   1.000
_cell.length_b   1.000
_cell.length_c   1.000
_cell.angle_alpha   90.00
_cell.angle_beta   90.00
_cell.angle_gamma   90.00
#
_symmetry.space_group_name_H-M   'P 1'
#
loop_
_entity.id
_entity.type
_entity.pdbx_description
1 polymer ?
#
loop_
_entity_poly.entity_id
_entity_poly.type
_entity_poly.pdbx_seq_one_letter_code
_entity_poly.pdbx_strand_id
1 'polypeptide(L)'
;MKTLVSFAAAAVIAAIAGTPPTQGAEVAPVQQFDHAKHEGLGCATCHANVAQGQVYPDPLLCASCHNGQMQPTVDWRPPTGPRGANLKFRHEVHPLVSTCELCHPRGGVVAVDQCLSCHGPQGEHQDATVTTCETCHVQPPAPVSHGYGWRDAHASEAAAAPEWCATCHVRSDCLDCHRPSAASPGGGYHPVDFLQRHPTSAYNREISCSDCHNVGHFCQSCHQQAGLVAQRALGSGYHDGNRAFIAGHGQAARQNLESCVSCHAERDCLQCHTRLNPHGPDFNAERLRARNADMCATCHGANIPGGT
;
A
#
# COMPACT_ATOMS: atom_id res chain seq x y z
N MET A 1 -5.85 21.55 -83.78
CA MET A 1 -6.96 22.54 -83.73
C MET A 1 -8.03 22.02 -82.78
N LYS A 2 -8.65 22.94 -82.02
CA LYS A 2 -9.66 22.77 -80.94
C LYS A 2 -9.07 22.69 -79.53
N THR A 3 -8.77 23.85 -78.92
CA THR A 3 -9.62 24.72 -78.07
C THR A 3 -9.75 24.22 -76.63
N LEU A 4 -9.03 24.95 -75.77
CA LEU A 4 -9.13 25.00 -74.31
C LEU A 4 -10.53 25.46 -73.89
N VAL A 5 -11.08 24.84 -72.86
CA VAL A 5 -12.17 25.40 -72.05
C VAL A 5 -11.72 25.32 -70.59
N SER A 6 -11.39 26.48 -70.03
CA SER A 6 -11.20 26.67 -68.59
C SER A 6 -12.55 27.02 -67.96
N PHE A 7 -12.99 26.23 -66.99
CA PHE A 7 -14.04 26.65 -66.05
C PHE A 7 -13.37 27.05 -64.73
N ALA A 8 -13.53 28.32 -64.37
CA ALA A 8 -13.13 28.85 -63.07
C ALA A 8 -14.17 28.42 -62.02
N ALA A 9 -13.74 27.69 -61.00
CA ALA A 9 -14.52 27.45 -59.79
C ALA A 9 -14.01 28.39 -58.69
N ALA A 10 -14.83 29.40 -58.35
CA ALA A 10 -14.57 30.28 -57.22
C ALA A 10 -14.86 29.52 -55.91
N ALA A 11 -13.83 29.21 -55.14
CA ALA A 11 -13.97 28.68 -53.79
C ALA A 11 -14.11 29.86 -52.81
N VAL A 12 -15.29 29.98 -52.20
CA VAL A 12 -15.53 30.89 -51.07
C VAL A 12 -14.95 30.24 -49.82
N ILE A 13 -13.80 30.73 -49.36
CA ILE A 13 -13.21 30.35 -48.07
C ILE A 13 -13.80 31.28 -47.00
N ALA A 14 -14.69 30.74 -46.16
CA ALA A 14 -15.16 31.44 -44.98
C ALA A 14 -14.04 31.47 -43.92
N ALA A 15 -13.49 32.66 -43.65
CA ALA A 15 -12.54 32.87 -42.58
C ALA A 15 -13.26 32.85 -41.23
N ILE A 16 -13.10 31.76 -40.48
CA ILE A 16 -13.46 31.67 -39.07
C ILE A 16 -12.38 32.41 -38.29
N ALA A 17 -12.68 33.61 -37.79
CA ALA A 17 -11.80 34.36 -36.91
C ALA A 17 -11.71 33.64 -35.56
N GLY A 18 -10.69 32.81 -35.38
CA GLY A 18 -10.33 32.25 -34.09
C GLY A 18 -9.82 33.36 -33.17
N THR A 19 -10.43 33.50 -32.00
CA THR A 19 -9.91 34.32 -30.90
C THR A 19 -8.50 33.81 -30.54
N PRO A 20 -7.48 34.69 -30.46
CA PRO A 20 -6.15 34.26 -30.05
C PRO A 20 -6.20 33.69 -28.62
N PRO A 21 -5.43 32.64 -28.31
CA PRO A 21 -5.34 32.14 -26.96
C PRO A 21 -4.86 33.26 -26.04
N THR A 22 -5.59 33.49 -24.94
CA THR A 22 -5.16 34.36 -23.85
C THR A 22 -3.79 33.87 -23.40
N GLN A 23 -2.76 34.68 -23.67
CA GLN A 23 -1.43 34.46 -23.10
C GLN A 23 -1.63 34.38 -21.59
N GLY A 24 -1.30 33.22 -21.01
CA GLY A 24 -1.27 33.06 -19.56
C GLY A 24 -0.41 34.16 -19.00
N ALA A 25 -0.90 34.84 -17.95
CA ALA A 25 -0.16 35.89 -17.28
C ALA A 25 1.26 35.37 -16.98
N GLU A 26 2.25 36.02 -17.58
CA GLU A 26 3.66 35.76 -17.33
C GLU A 26 3.89 35.95 -15.83
N VAL A 27 4.20 34.87 -15.12
CA VAL A 27 4.52 34.92 -13.69
C VAL A 27 5.80 35.75 -13.59
N ALA A 28 5.69 36.96 -13.04
CA ALA A 28 6.84 37.83 -12.84
C ALA A 28 7.97 37.05 -12.13
N PRO A 29 9.24 37.21 -12.57
CA PRO A 29 10.36 36.53 -11.93
C PRO A 29 10.36 36.85 -10.44
N VAL A 30 10.50 35.81 -9.61
CA VAL A 30 10.59 35.94 -8.15
C VAL A 30 11.72 36.91 -7.86
N GLN A 31 11.41 38.08 -7.29
CA GLN A 31 12.44 39.02 -6.84
C GLN A 31 13.28 38.33 -5.78
N GLN A 32 14.48 37.88 -6.15
CA GLN A 32 15.40 37.24 -5.23
C GLN A 32 15.88 38.27 -4.21
N PHE A 33 15.66 37.97 -2.93
CA PHE A 33 16.22 38.75 -1.83
C PHE A 33 17.68 38.35 -1.59
N ASP A 34 18.57 39.34 -1.52
CA ASP A 34 20.01 39.15 -1.34
C ASP A 34 20.37 39.19 0.16
N HIS A 35 20.42 38.02 0.80
CA HIS A 35 20.78 37.90 2.21
C HIS A 35 22.22 38.34 2.51
N ALA A 36 23.15 38.22 1.55
CA ALA A 36 24.54 38.60 1.76
C ALA A 36 24.69 40.11 1.97
N LYS A 37 23.89 40.93 1.27
CA LYS A 37 23.86 42.39 1.50
C LYS A 37 23.27 42.81 2.84
N HIS A 38 22.59 41.91 3.56
CA HIS A 38 21.86 42.20 4.79
C HIS A 38 22.40 41.43 6.01
N GLU A 39 23.57 40.79 5.89
CA GLU A 39 24.15 39.94 6.94
C GLU A 39 24.38 40.68 8.28
N GLY A 40 24.61 42.00 8.24
CA GLY A 40 24.86 42.82 9.43
C GLY A 40 23.63 43.14 10.29
N LEU A 41 22.41 42.82 9.83
CA LEU A 41 21.17 43.15 10.55
C LEU A 41 20.72 42.07 11.54
N GLY A 42 21.30 40.87 11.49
CA GLY A 42 20.85 39.72 12.28
C GLY A 42 19.52 39.14 11.81
N CYS A 43 19.34 37.82 11.92
CA CYS A 43 18.19 37.11 11.34
C CYS A 43 16.84 37.59 11.90
N ALA A 44 16.75 37.80 13.22
CA ALA A 44 15.52 38.17 13.91
C ALA A 44 14.98 39.56 13.52
N THR A 45 15.83 40.43 12.95
CA THR A 45 15.39 41.76 12.47
C THR A 45 14.35 41.65 11.37
N CYS A 46 14.50 40.67 10.47
CA CYS A 46 13.52 40.39 9.41
C CYS A 46 12.59 39.22 9.77
N HIS A 47 13.11 38.22 10.47
CA HIS A 47 12.43 36.95 10.73
C HIS A 47 11.88 36.83 12.16
N ALA A 48 11.38 37.94 12.72
CA ALA A 48 10.95 38.02 14.13
C ALA A 48 9.85 37.01 14.51
N ASN A 49 8.99 36.64 13.56
CA ASN A 49 7.78 35.84 13.81
C ASN A 49 7.87 34.40 13.27
N VAL A 50 9.07 33.89 13.01
CA VAL A 50 9.27 32.53 12.45
C VAL A 50 8.70 31.45 13.38
N ALA A 51 8.81 31.63 14.70
CA ALA A 51 8.27 30.70 15.69
C ALA A 51 6.73 30.62 15.65
N GLN A 52 6.06 31.62 15.07
CA GLN A 52 4.61 31.69 14.88
C GLN A 52 4.19 31.35 13.45
N GLY A 53 5.13 30.85 12.62
CA GLY A 53 4.87 30.42 11.24
C GLY A 53 4.98 31.50 10.19
N GLN A 54 5.18 32.76 10.60
CA GLN A 54 5.39 33.88 9.70
C GLN A 54 6.89 33.95 9.34
N VAL A 55 7.24 33.27 8.25
CA VAL A 55 8.62 33.21 7.76
C VAL A 55 9.02 34.49 7.00
N TYR A 56 8.11 35.05 6.21
CA TYR A 56 8.40 36.24 5.41
C TYR A 56 8.07 37.53 6.20
N PRO A 57 8.97 38.55 6.17
CA PRO A 57 8.71 39.84 6.79
C PRO A 57 7.56 40.57 6.09
N ASP A 58 6.95 41.51 6.80
CA ASP A 58 6.03 42.48 6.21
C ASP A 58 6.81 43.40 5.24
N PRO A 59 6.33 43.63 4.00
CA PRO A 59 6.97 44.56 3.06
C PRO A 59 7.21 45.97 3.61
N LEU A 60 6.40 46.43 4.58
CA LEU A 60 6.59 47.72 5.26
C LEU A 60 7.92 47.78 6.03
N LEU A 61 8.44 46.63 6.49
CA LEU A 61 9.77 46.57 7.11
C LEU A 61 10.85 47.00 6.12
N CYS A 62 10.77 46.59 4.87
CA CYS A 62 11.73 46.98 3.83
C CYS A 62 11.72 48.50 3.61
N ALA A 63 10.53 49.08 3.55
CA ALA A 63 10.34 50.53 3.34
C ALA A 63 10.90 51.39 4.48
N SER A 64 11.10 50.84 5.68
CA SER A 64 11.69 51.58 6.80
C SER A 64 13.15 52.01 6.53
N CYS A 65 13.92 51.18 5.82
CA CYS A 65 15.29 51.47 5.39
C CYS A 65 15.35 51.89 3.90
N HIS A 66 14.58 51.24 3.04
CA HIS A 66 14.52 51.53 1.60
C HIS A 66 13.51 52.65 1.28
N ASN A 67 13.70 53.81 1.92
CA ASN A 67 12.84 54.99 1.80
C ASN A 67 13.36 56.06 0.83
N GLY A 68 14.47 55.79 0.13
CA GLY A 68 15.13 56.73 -0.77
C GLY A 68 16.02 57.76 -0.07
N GLN A 69 16.07 57.78 1.27
CA GLN A 69 16.99 58.60 2.06
C GLN A 69 18.13 57.75 2.63
N MET A 70 17.81 56.63 3.29
CA MET A 70 18.82 55.73 3.86
C MET A 70 19.35 54.72 2.83
N GLN A 71 18.44 54.09 2.09
CA GLN A 71 18.75 53.16 1.00
C GLN A 71 17.79 53.40 -0.19
N PRO A 72 18.18 53.03 -1.42
CA PRO A 72 17.30 53.11 -2.59
C PRO A 72 15.97 52.38 -2.37
N THR A 73 14.86 52.93 -2.87
CA THR A 73 13.55 52.30 -2.74
C THR A 73 13.49 50.94 -3.46
N VAL A 74 12.80 49.97 -2.86
CA VAL A 74 12.58 48.63 -3.43
C VAL A 74 11.10 48.25 -3.36
N ASP A 75 10.61 47.50 -4.35
CA ASP A 75 9.25 46.89 -4.35
C ASP A 75 9.36 45.38 -4.11
N TRP A 76 10.00 45.02 -3.00
CA TRP A 76 10.12 43.60 -2.62
C TRP A 76 8.77 43.08 -2.15
N ARG A 77 8.41 41.88 -2.63
CA ARG A 77 7.20 41.17 -2.23
C ARG A 77 7.54 39.74 -1.86
N PRO A 78 6.88 39.17 -0.82
CA PRO A 78 7.09 37.78 -0.48
C PRO A 78 6.66 36.88 -1.64
N PRO A 79 7.36 35.76 -1.88
CA PRO A 79 6.92 34.77 -2.85
C PRO A 79 5.48 34.32 -2.57
N THR A 80 4.62 34.39 -3.59
CA THR A 80 3.25 33.89 -3.52
C THR A 80 3.17 32.49 -4.11
N GLY A 81 2.63 31.53 -3.35
CA GLY A 81 2.40 30.16 -3.82
C GLY A 81 2.61 29.12 -2.73
N PRO A 82 2.19 27.86 -2.95
CA PRO A 82 2.54 26.78 -2.04
C PRO A 82 4.05 26.66 -1.93
N ARG A 83 4.56 26.39 -0.72
CA ARG A 83 5.97 26.02 -0.52
C ARG A 83 6.22 24.81 -1.43
N GLY A 84 7.06 24.95 -2.45
CA GLY A 84 7.32 23.91 -3.46
C GLY A 84 7.96 22.63 -2.92
N ALA A 85 8.08 22.49 -1.60
CA ALA A 85 8.61 21.33 -0.94
C ALA A 85 7.47 20.39 -0.53
N ASN A 86 7.56 19.14 -0.97
CA ASN A 86 6.72 18.03 -0.51
C ASN A 86 7.14 17.59 0.90
N LEU A 87 7.16 18.52 1.85
CA LEU A 87 7.60 18.34 3.22
C LEU A 87 6.62 18.99 4.19
N LYS A 88 6.31 18.29 5.28
CA LYS A 88 5.45 18.75 6.40
C LYS A 88 6.22 19.59 7.42
N PHE A 89 7.34 20.20 7.02
CA PHE A 89 8.19 20.99 7.90
C PHE A 89 7.49 22.27 8.40
N ARG A 90 7.66 22.55 9.70
CA ARG A 90 7.03 23.66 10.43
C ARG A 90 8.01 24.20 11.47
N HIS A 91 8.38 25.49 11.39
CA HIS A 91 9.31 26.11 12.34
C HIS A 91 8.75 26.15 13.77
N GLU A 92 7.42 26.23 13.90
CA GLU A 92 6.66 26.31 15.16
C GLU A 92 6.88 25.08 16.05
N VAL A 93 7.18 23.92 15.43
CA VAL A 93 7.45 22.65 16.12
C VAL A 93 8.94 22.28 16.15
N HIS A 94 9.80 23.08 15.53
CA HIS A 94 11.27 22.96 15.63
C HIS A 94 11.96 24.08 16.47
N PRO A 95 11.34 24.68 17.51
CA PRO A 95 11.98 25.73 18.30
C PRO A 95 13.07 25.19 19.26
N LEU A 96 13.24 23.87 19.35
CA LEU A 96 14.10 23.19 20.33
C LEU A 96 15.51 22.86 19.83
N VAL A 97 15.83 23.09 18.56
CA VAL A 97 17.19 22.96 17.99
C VAL A 97 17.80 24.35 17.83
N SER A 98 18.74 24.67 18.72
CA SER A 98 19.26 26.01 18.99
C SER A 98 20.04 26.65 17.83
N THR A 99 19.68 27.89 17.48
CA THR A 99 20.23 28.80 16.45
C THR A 99 19.82 28.51 14.99
N CYS A 100 19.44 29.56 14.26
CA CYS A 100 18.93 29.46 12.88
C CYS A 100 19.98 28.85 11.93
N GLU A 101 21.24 29.08 12.23
CA GLU A 101 22.42 28.71 11.46
C GLU A 101 22.64 27.20 11.41
N LEU A 102 22.12 26.44 12.38
CA LEU A 102 22.17 24.98 12.34
C LEU A 102 21.45 24.41 11.12
N CYS A 103 20.34 25.03 10.70
CA CYS A 103 19.62 24.63 9.49
C CYS A 103 19.97 25.51 8.28
N HIS A 104 20.30 26.79 8.52
CA HIS A 104 20.54 27.79 7.48
C HIS A 104 21.98 28.33 7.52
N PRO A 105 22.99 27.57 7.06
CA PRO A 105 24.40 27.97 7.18
C PRO A 105 24.75 29.31 6.50
N ARG A 106 23.87 29.89 5.67
CA ARG A 106 23.97 31.24 5.07
C ARG A 106 22.61 31.91 4.81
N GLY A 107 21.57 31.62 5.59
CA GLY A 107 20.20 32.08 5.30
C GLY A 107 19.61 31.48 4.01
N GLY A 108 20.22 30.42 3.49
CA GLY A 108 19.85 29.75 2.23
C GLY A 108 18.78 28.67 2.40
N VAL A 109 18.47 28.01 1.29
CA VAL A 109 17.54 26.88 1.25
C VAL A 109 18.12 25.69 2.03
N VAL A 110 17.29 25.06 2.86
CA VAL A 110 17.65 23.85 3.62
C VAL A 110 17.53 22.64 2.71
N ALA A 111 18.57 21.80 2.67
CA ALA A 111 18.56 20.53 1.97
C ALA A 111 18.10 19.38 2.91
N VAL A 112 17.56 18.30 2.33
CA VAL A 112 16.95 17.20 3.10
C VAL A 112 17.97 16.47 3.99
N ASP A 113 19.23 16.41 3.58
CA ASP A 113 20.33 15.86 4.36
C ASP A 113 20.52 16.58 5.71
N GLN A 114 20.26 17.89 5.76
CA GLN A 114 20.25 18.66 7.01
C GLN A 114 19.13 18.23 7.97
N CYS A 115 18.00 17.72 7.47
CA CYS A 115 16.98 17.10 8.32
C CYS A 115 17.48 15.77 8.89
N LEU A 116 18.19 14.99 8.07
CA LEU A 116 18.70 13.66 8.45
C LEU A 116 19.89 13.71 9.41
N SER A 117 20.59 14.85 9.54
CA SER A 117 21.64 14.99 10.56
C SER A 117 21.09 14.87 11.99
N CYS A 118 19.80 15.15 12.19
CA CYS A 118 19.12 15.02 13.49
C CYS A 118 18.11 13.88 13.52
N HIS A 119 17.35 13.66 12.43
CA HIS A 119 16.30 12.64 12.36
C HIS A 119 16.75 11.33 11.69
N GLY A 120 17.97 11.27 11.16
CA GLY A 120 18.52 10.07 10.55
C GLY A 120 19.03 9.07 11.59
N PRO A 121 19.46 7.88 11.15
CA PRO A 121 19.93 6.80 12.03
C PRO A 121 21.12 7.19 12.92
N GLN A 122 21.85 8.24 12.53
CA GLN A 122 23.05 8.73 13.22
C GLN A 122 22.79 10.04 13.99
N GLY A 123 21.56 10.55 14.00
CA GLY A 123 21.23 11.81 14.67
C GLY A 123 21.20 11.70 16.19
N GLU A 124 21.51 12.80 16.88
CA GLU A 124 21.48 12.87 18.36
C GLU A 124 20.05 12.74 18.92
N HIS A 125 19.03 13.03 18.12
CA HIS A 125 17.62 12.83 18.42
C HIS A 125 17.08 11.65 17.61
N GLN A 126 17.54 10.44 17.93
CA GLN A 126 17.02 9.22 17.33
C GLN A 126 15.55 9.04 17.71
N ASP A 127 14.66 9.40 16.80
CA ASP A 127 13.26 9.02 16.88
C ASP A 127 13.04 7.84 15.92
N ALA A 128 13.02 6.63 16.49
CA ALA A 128 12.78 5.39 15.75
C ALA A 128 11.40 5.35 15.05
N THR A 129 10.51 6.32 15.33
CA THR A 129 9.21 6.47 14.65
C THR A 129 9.30 7.21 13.32
N VAL A 130 10.42 7.90 13.02
CA VAL A 130 10.71 8.53 11.71
C VAL A 130 11.14 7.49 10.67
N THR A 131 10.46 6.35 10.64
CA THR A 131 10.64 5.28 9.65
C THR A 131 9.56 5.31 8.58
N THR A 132 8.50 6.09 8.77
CA THR A 132 7.41 6.26 7.80
C THR A 132 7.62 7.54 6.99
N CYS A 133 7.64 7.41 5.66
CA CYS A 133 7.87 8.51 4.73
C CYS A 133 6.90 9.69 4.96
N GLU A 134 5.68 9.39 5.40
CA GLU A 134 4.58 10.33 5.66
C GLU A 134 4.82 11.24 6.87
N THR A 135 5.78 10.89 7.73
CA THR A 135 6.19 11.75 8.85
C THR A 135 6.79 13.05 8.31
N CYS A 136 7.62 12.95 7.28
CA CYS A 136 8.30 14.09 6.68
C CYS A 136 7.57 14.60 5.43
N HIS A 137 7.03 13.72 4.59
CA HIS A 137 6.44 14.08 3.30
C HIS A 137 4.93 14.33 3.36
N VAL A 138 4.45 15.28 2.56
CA VAL A 138 3.00 15.45 2.32
C VAL A 138 2.46 14.24 1.57
N GLN A 139 3.21 13.77 0.58
CA GLN A 139 3.01 12.51 -0.14
C GLN A 139 4.37 11.83 -0.31
N PRO A 140 4.57 10.55 0.03
CA PRO A 140 5.85 9.89 -0.21
C PRO A 140 6.27 10.01 -1.69
N PRO A 141 7.51 10.45 -1.99
CA PRO A 141 7.97 10.52 -3.37
C PRO A 141 8.05 9.11 -3.94
N ALA A 142 7.47 8.91 -5.12
CA ALA A 142 7.61 7.64 -5.82
C ALA A 142 9.09 7.45 -6.21
N PRO A 143 9.67 6.25 -6.02
CA PRO A 143 11.04 5.99 -6.45
C PRO A 143 11.13 6.07 -7.98
N VAL A 144 12.35 6.22 -8.51
CA VAL A 144 12.63 6.32 -9.96
C VAL A 144 12.02 5.18 -10.78
N SER A 145 11.83 4.01 -10.16
CA SER A 145 11.16 2.85 -10.78
C SER A 145 9.70 3.13 -11.18
N HIS A 146 9.04 4.14 -10.59
CA HIS A 146 7.65 4.51 -10.90
C HIS A 146 7.58 5.48 -12.11
N GLY A 147 8.25 5.11 -13.20
CA GLY A 147 8.24 5.85 -14.47
C GLY A 147 7.22 5.29 -15.47
N TYR A 148 7.11 5.94 -16.64
CA TYR A 148 6.17 5.56 -17.70
C TYR A 148 6.29 4.10 -18.18
N GLY A 149 7.49 3.49 -18.12
CA GLY A 149 7.74 2.10 -18.52
C GLY A 149 7.58 1.07 -17.41
N TRP A 150 7.14 1.47 -16.22
CA TRP A 150 7.05 0.57 -15.06
C TRP A 150 6.21 -0.67 -15.34
N ARG A 151 5.06 -0.52 -16.01
CA ARG A 151 4.16 -1.65 -16.30
C ARG A 151 4.84 -2.74 -17.13
N ASP A 152 5.78 -2.37 -17.99
CA ASP A 152 6.48 -3.31 -18.88
C ASP A 152 7.70 -3.96 -18.21
N ALA A 153 8.32 -3.30 -17.22
CA ALA A 153 9.57 -3.74 -16.60
C ALA A 153 9.40 -4.32 -15.18
N HIS A 154 8.32 -3.98 -14.47
CA HIS A 154 8.17 -4.33 -13.04
C HIS A 154 8.08 -5.84 -12.78
N ALA A 155 7.69 -6.66 -13.77
CA ALA A 155 7.56 -8.10 -13.59
C ALA A 155 8.90 -8.76 -13.25
N SER A 156 9.98 -8.41 -13.96
CA SER A 156 11.32 -8.94 -13.66
C SER A 156 11.88 -8.39 -12.35
N GLU A 157 11.59 -7.13 -12.03
CA GLU A 157 12.03 -6.49 -10.78
C GLU A 157 11.32 -7.10 -9.56
N ALA A 158 10.00 -7.25 -9.63
CA ALA A 158 9.18 -7.85 -8.58
C ALA A 158 9.46 -9.35 -8.41
N ALA A 159 9.86 -10.07 -9.46
CA ALA A 159 10.29 -11.46 -9.35
C ALA A 159 11.66 -11.60 -8.66
N ALA A 160 12.54 -10.61 -8.82
CA ALA A 160 13.89 -10.65 -8.27
C ALA A 160 13.95 -10.16 -6.81
N ALA A 161 13.18 -9.12 -6.46
CA ALA A 161 13.23 -8.46 -5.15
C ALA A 161 11.86 -7.87 -4.73
N PRO A 162 10.83 -8.71 -4.49
CA PRO A 162 9.51 -8.24 -4.09
C PRO A 162 9.51 -7.49 -2.74
N GLU A 163 10.46 -7.78 -1.85
CA GLU A 163 10.63 -7.13 -0.55
C GLU A 163 10.98 -5.64 -0.65
N TRP A 164 11.63 -5.23 -1.73
CA TRP A 164 11.90 -3.81 -2.01
C TRP A 164 10.61 -3.03 -2.25
N CYS A 165 9.66 -3.63 -2.98
CA CYS A 165 8.35 -3.05 -3.19
C CYS A 165 7.56 -3.01 -1.87
N ALA A 166 7.67 -4.07 -1.06
CA ALA A 166 7.01 -4.21 0.23
C ALA A 166 7.47 -3.20 1.31
N THR A 167 8.54 -2.44 1.04
CA THR A 167 8.97 -1.33 1.90
C THR A 167 7.96 -0.18 1.89
N CYS A 168 7.23 0.00 0.78
CA CYS A 168 6.25 1.08 0.61
C CYS A 168 4.83 0.56 0.33
N HIS A 169 4.71 -0.59 -0.33
CA HIS A 169 3.43 -1.16 -0.76
C HIS A 169 3.01 -2.32 0.14
N VAL A 170 1.70 -2.43 0.38
CA VAL A 170 1.10 -3.58 1.06
C VAL A 170 0.48 -4.54 0.04
N ARG A 171 0.13 -5.75 0.50
CA ARG A 171 -0.42 -6.81 -0.38
C ARG A 171 -1.61 -6.35 -1.23
N SER A 172 -2.49 -5.50 -0.71
CA SER A 172 -3.64 -4.99 -1.47
C SER A 172 -3.24 -4.19 -2.71
N ASP A 173 -2.15 -3.43 -2.63
CA ASP A 173 -1.71 -2.55 -3.71
C ASP A 173 -1.25 -3.37 -4.92
N CYS A 174 -0.61 -4.52 -4.67
CA CYS A 174 -0.23 -5.44 -5.73
C CYS A 174 -1.47 -6.09 -6.38
N LEU A 175 -2.48 -6.42 -5.57
CA LEU A 175 -3.71 -7.08 -6.00
C LEU A 175 -4.65 -6.19 -6.84
N ASP A 176 -4.48 -4.87 -6.79
CA ASP A 176 -5.26 -3.93 -7.62
C ASP A 176 -5.08 -4.19 -9.13
N CYS A 177 -3.86 -4.59 -9.52
CA CYS A 177 -3.54 -5.00 -10.88
C CYS A 177 -3.43 -6.52 -11.03
N HIS A 178 -2.79 -7.21 -10.08
CA HIS A 178 -2.64 -8.67 -10.09
C HIS A 178 -3.89 -9.35 -9.52
N ARG A 179 -5.00 -9.24 -10.23
CA ARG A 179 -6.26 -9.84 -9.78
C ARG A 179 -6.15 -11.36 -9.72
N PRO A 180 -6.50 -11.99 -8.58
CA PRO A 180 -6.41 -13.43 -8.41
C PRO A 180 -7.59 -14.11 -9.12
N SER A 181 -7.47 -14.30 -10.43
CA SER A 181 -8.29 -15.30 -11.13
C SER A 181 -7.43 -16.53 -11.34
N ALA A 182 -7.86 -17.65 -10.76
CA ALA A 182 -7.20 -18.96 -10.91
C ALA A 182 -7.12 -19.43 -12.38
N ALA A 183 -7.93 -18.85 -13.26
CA ALA A 183 -8.01 -19.16 -14.68
C ALA A 183 -7.40 -18.08 -15.59
N SER A 184 -6.80 -17.01 -15.05
CA SER A 184 -6.34 -15.89 -15.88
C SER A 184 -5.06 -16.24 -16.66
N PRO A 185 -5.06 -16.17 -18.01
CA PRO A 185 -3.88 -16.52 -18.82
C PRO A 185 -2.77 -15.46 -18.83
N GLY A 186 -2.86 -14.39 -18.05
CA GLY A 186 -1.88 -13.32 -18.07
C GLY A 186 -1.93 -12.44 -16.82
N GLY A 187 -0.77 -12.24 -16.21
CA GLY A 187 -0.55 -11.27 -15.13
C GLY A 187 -0.98 -11.71 -13.73
N GLY A 188 -1.30 -13.00 -13.52
CA GLY A 188 -1.63 -13.53 -12.18
C GLY A 188 -0.39 -14.02 -11.41
N TYR A 189 -0.54 -14.19 -10.10
CA TYR A 189 0.43 -14.86 -9.23
C TYR A 189 0.49 -16.38 -9.42
N HIS A 190 -0.43 -16.95 -10.19
CA HIS A 190 -0.54 -18.38 -10.44
C HIS A 190 0.01 -18.75 -11.83
N PRO A 191 0.63 -19.93 -11.99
CA PRO A 191 1.02 -20.44 -13.30
C PRO A 191 -0.21 -20.65 -14.19
N VAL A 192 0.00 -20.58 -15.51
CA VAL A 192 -1.07 -20.70 -16.53
C VAL A 192 -1.83 -22.02 -16.47
N ASP A 193 -1.25 -23.07 -15.88
CA ASP A 193 -1.86 -24.38 -15.68
C ASP A 193 -2.21 -24.69 -14.21
N PHE A 194 -2.40 -23.63 -13.42
CA PHE A 194 -2.72 -23.74 -12.00
C PHE A 194 -3.92 -24.65 -11.75
N LEU A 195 -5.05 -24.48 -12.46
CA LEU A 195 -6.24 -25.31 -12.25
C LEU A 195 -5.99 -26.80 -12.49
N GLN A 196 -5.05 -27.16 -13.38
CA GLN A 196 -4.72 -28.54 -13.68
C GLN A 196 -3.81 -29.17 -12.61
N ARG A 197 -2.84 -28.42 -12.06
CA ARG A 197 -1.88 -28.93 -11.06
C ARG A 197 -2.27 -28.68 -9.61
N HIS A 198 -3.18 -27.74 -9.37
CA HIS A 198 -3.65 -27.30 -8.05
C HIS A 198 -4.05 -28.46 -7.11
N PRO A 199 -4.79 -29.50 -7.54
CA PRO A 199 -5.20 -30.57 -6.63
C PRO A 199 -4.00 -31.32 -6.01
N THR A 200 -3.01 -31.65 -6.84
CA THR A 200 -1.77 -32.31 -6.39
C THR A 200 -0.91 -31.36 -5.57
N SER A 201 -0.76 -30.11 -6.01
CA SER A 201 -0.02 -29.07 -5.29
C SER A 201 -0.58 -28.80 -3.90
N ALA A 202 -1.91 -28.74 -3.76
CA ALA A 202 -2.61 -28.56 -2.50
C ALA A 202 -2.46 -29.78 -1.58
N TYR A 203 -2.58 -31.01 -2.12
CA TYR A 203 -2.37 -32.24 -1.36
C TYR A 203 -0.92 -32.36 -0.82
N ASN A 204 0.05 -31.99 -1.66
CA ASN A 204 1.49 -32.04 -1.33
C ASN A 204 2.01 -30.82 -0.59
N ARG A 205 1.23 -29.73 -0.49
CA ARG A 205 1.61 -28.44 0.10
C ARG A 205 2.81 -27.79 -0.60
N GLU A 206 2.87 -27.86 -1.92
CA GLU A 206 3.99 -27.33 -2.72
C GLU A 206 4.07 -25.79 -2.69
N ILE A 207 2.97 -25.10 -2.33
CA ILE A 207 2.88 -23.63 -2.21
C ILE A 207 2.23 -23.28 -0.87
N SER A 208 2.78 -22.31 -0.15
CA SER A 208 2.14 -21.73 1.05
C SER A 208 1.03 -20.76 0.63
N CYS A 209 -0.14 -21.31 0.31
CA CYS A 209 -1.30 -20.54 -0.13
C CYS A 209 -1.72 -19.48 0.91
N SER A 210 -1.44 -19.72 2.19
CA SER A 210 -1.68 -18.80 3.30
C SER A 210 -0.88 -17.50 3.22
N ASP A 211 0.21 -17.48 2.45
CA ASP A 211 1.04 -16.30 2.27
C ASP A 211 0.31 -15.22 1.47
N CYS A 212 -0.71 -15.60 0.70
CA CYS A 212 -1.54 -14.68 -0.10
C CYS A 212 -3.04 -14.79 0.19
N HIS A 213 -3.55 -15.96 0.62
CA HIS A 213 -4.97 -16.24 0.80
C HIS A 213 -5.36 -16.57 2.24
N ASN A 214 -6.57 -16.18 2.66
CA ASN A 214 -7.20 -16.77 3.84
C ASN A 214 -7.74 -18.17 3.47
N VAL A 215 -6.88 -19.18 3.58
CA VAL A 215 -7.10 -20.54 3.09
C VAL A 215 -8.39 -21.19 3.60
N GLY A 216 -8.83 -20.92 4.83
CA GLY A 216 -10.04 -21.55 5.39
C GLY A 216 -11.31 -21.18 4.62
N HIS A 217 -11.55 -19.89 4.37
CA HIS A 217 -12.74 -19.44 3.64
C HIS A 217 -12.51 -19.45 2.13
N PHE A 218 -11.29 -19.18 1.67
CA PHE A 218 -10.97 -19.07 0.25
C PHE A 218 -11.21 -20.39 -0.49
N CYS A 219 -10.69 -21.51 0.02
CA CYS A 219 -10.85 -22.83 -0.62
C CYS A 219 -12.33 -23.17 -0.80
N GLN A 220 -13.13 -22.99 0.26
CA GLN A 220 -14.57 -23.26 0.23
C GLN A 220 -15.30 -22.37 -0.77
N SER A 221 -15.03 -21.07 -0.77
CA SER A 221 -15.71 -20.10 -1.64
C SER A 221 -15.42 -20.31 -3.13
N CYS A 222 -14.16 -20.59 -3.49
CA CYS A 222 -13.75 -20.85 -4.88
C CYS A 222 -14.37 -22.14 -5.39
N HIS A 223 -14.28 -23.21 -4.61
CA HIS A 223 -14.89 -24.49 -4.96
C HIS A 223 -16.42 -24.40 -5.02
N GLN A 224 -17.06 -23.61 -4.16
CA GLN A 224 -18.50 -23.34 -4.25
C GLN A 224 -18.88 -22.61 -5.54
N GLN A 225 -18.16 -21.55 -5.90
CA GLN A 225 -18.39 -20.81 -7.15
C GLN A 225 -18.15 -21.68 -8.39
N ALA A 226 -17.17 -22.59 -8.31
CA ALA A 226 -16.87 -23.56 -9.36
C ALA A 226 -17.85 -24.75 -9.42
N GLY A 227 -18.88 -24.79 -8.55
CA GLY A 227 -19.81 -25.91 -8.47
C GLY A 227 -19.20 -27.21 -7.92
N LEU A 228 -18.00 -27.12 -7.34
CA LEU A 228 -17.24 -28.19 -6.72
C LEU A 228 -17.60 -28.36 -5.24
N VAL A 229 -18.89 -28.29 -4.92
CA VAL A 229 -19.44 -28.52 -3.59
C VAL A 229 -20.12 -29.88 -3.53
N ALA A 230 -19.88 -30.62 -2.46
CA ALA A 230 -20.58 -31.87 -2.27
C ALA A 230 -22.00 -31.62 -1.78
N GLN A 231 -22.97 -32.18 -2.51
CA GLN A 231 -24.39 -32.15 -2.16
C GLN A 231 -24.77 -33.30 -1.20
N ARG A 232 -23.82 -34.21 -0.92
CA ARG A 232 -23.89 -35.40 -0.04
C ARG A 232 -22.51 -35.63 0.58
N ALA A 233 -22.31 -36.73 1.33
CA ALA A 233 -20.98 -37.13 1.81
C ALA A 233 -19.93 -37.03 0.68
N LEU A 234 -18.86 -36.29 0.94
CA LEU A 234 -17.83 -35.94 -0.05
C LEU A 234 -17.26 -37.21 -0.71
N GLY A 235 -17.37 -37.29 -2.04
CA GLY A 235 -16.68 -38.32 -2.83
C GLY A 235 -15.16 -38.16 -2.74
N SER A 236 -14.40 -39.24 -2.92
CA SER A 236 -12.93 -39.22 -2.73
C SER A 236 -12.16 -38.36 -3.75
N GLY A 237 -12.83 -37.78 -4.74
CA GLY A 237 -12.20 -36.91 -5.74
C GLY A 237 -11.60 -35.62 -5.18
N TYR A 238 -11.95 -35.23 -3.95
CA TYR A 238 -11.38 -34.08 -3.24
C TYR A 238 -10.23 -34.43 -2.28
N HIS A 239 -9.87 -35.71 -2.18
CA HIS A 239 -8.79 -36.23 -1.33
C HIS A 239 -7.66 -36.76 -2.22
N ASP A 240 -7.10 -37.91 -1.88
CA ASP A 240 -6.11 -38.68 -2.64
C ASP A 240 -6.73 -39.45 -3.83
N GLY A 241 -8.01 -39.24 -4.15
CA GLY A 241 -8.72 -40.01 -5.18
C GLY A 241 -9.10 -41.43 -4.73
N ASN A 242 -8.76 -41.86 -3.51
CA ASN A 242 -8.99 -43.20 -3.03
C ASN A 242 -10.45 -43.41 -2.60
N ARG A 243 -11.19 -44.24 -3.36
CA ARG A 243 -12.60 -44.56 -3.08
C ARG A 243 -12.81 -45.23 -1.71
N ALA A 244 -11.76 -45.78 -1.10
CA ALA A 244 -11.76 -46.37 0.23
C ALA A 244 -11.29 -45.39 1.33
N PHE A 245 -11.19 -44.08 1.06
CA PHE A 245 -10.77 -43.07 2.04
C PHE A 245 -11.51 -43.20 3.38
N ILE A 246 -12.81 -43.48 3.37
CA ILE A 246 -13.62 -43.68 4.58
C ILE A 246 -13.12 -44.83 5.47
N ALA A 247 -12.43 -45.85 4.94
CA ALA A 247 -11.84 -46.90 5.78
C ALA A 247 -10.59 -46.41 6.55
N GLY A 248 -9.84 -45.45 5.99
CA GLY A 248 -8.61 -44.89 6.59
C GLY A 248 -8.79 -43.52 7.27
N HIS A 249 -9.91 -42.84 7.04
CA HIS A 249 -10.09 -41.43 7.42
C HIS A 249 -9.94 -41.17 8.92
N GLY A 250 -10.34 -42.13 9.77
CA GLY A 250 -10.22 -41.98 11.22
C GLY A 250 -8.77 -41.94 11.71
N GLN A 251 -7.85 -42.66 11.06
CA GLN A 251 -6.42 -42.59 11.38
C GLN A 251 -5.81 -41.28 10.84
N ALA A 252 -6.18 -40.87 9.62
CA ALA A 252 -5.74 -39.59 9.06
C ALA A 252 -6.20 -38.39 9.91
N ALA A 253 -7.48 -38.38 10.33
CA ALA A 253 -8.05 -37.34 11.17
C ALA A 253 -7.37 -37.24 12.55
N ARG A 254 -6.96 -38.38 13.14
CA ARG A 254 -6.20 -38.37 14.40
C ARG A 254 -4.77 -37.85 14.26
N GLN A 255 -4.19 -37.96 13.07
CA GLN A 255 -2.82 -37.50 12.82
C GLN A 255 -2.76 -36.02 12.49
N ASN A 256 -3.78 -35.47 11.83
CA ASN A 256 -3.80 -34.06 11.43
C ASN A 256 -5.22 -33.59 11.11
N LEU A 257 -6.02 -33.31 12.15
CA LEU A 257 -7.39 -32.82 11.98
C LEU A 257 -7.42 -31.44 11.32
N GLU A 258 -6.39 -30.62 11.57
CA GLU A 258 -6.21 -29.27 11.07
C GLU A 258 -6.25 -29.22 9.53
N SER A 259 -5.70 -30.25 8.89
CA SER A 259 -5.74 -30.39 7.43
C SER A 259 -7.17 -30.61 6.91
N CYS A 260 -8.02 -31.33 7.65
CA CYS A 260 -9.40 -31.61 7.25
C CYS A 260 -10.31 -30.40 7.48
N VAL A 261 -10.17 -29.71 8.62
CA VAL A 261 -10.99 -28.54 8.98
C VAL A 261 -10.67 -27.29 8.15
N SER A 262 -9.63 -27.35 7.31
CA SER A 262 -9.38 -26.33 6.28
C SER A 262 -10.46 -26.28 5.21
N CYS A 263 -11.14 -27.41 4.95
CA CYS A 263 -12.21 -27.56 3.95
C CYS A 263 -13.55 -28.00 4.55
N HIS A 264 -13.52 -28.75 5.65
CA HIS A 264 -14.72 -29.30 6.30
C HIS A 264 -15.12 -28.50 7.54
N ALA A 265 -16.41 -28.27 7.71
CA ALA A 265 -16.98 -27.70 8.93
C ALA A 265 -17.48 -28.81 9.87
N GLU A 266 -17.70 -28.47 11.14
CA GLU A 266 -18.20 -29.40 12.18
C GLU A 266 -19.45 -30.18 11.71
N ARG A 267 -20.38 -29.50 11.03
CA ARG A 267 -21.59 -30.10 10.46
C ARG A 267 -21.32 -31.28 9.53
N ASP A 268 -20.17 -31.30 8.84
CA ASP A 268 -19.81 -32.35 7.87
C ASP A 268 -19.37 -33.62 8.61
N CYS A 269 -18.61 -33.44 9.70
CA CYS A 269 -18.19 -34.54 10.58
C CYS A 269 -19.40 -35.18 11.28
N LEU A 270 -20.35 -34.36 11.73
CA LEU A 270 -21.53 -34.81 12.47
C LEU A 270 -22.52 -35.61 11.63
N GLN A 271 -22.44 -35.59 10.30
CA GLN A 271 -23.27 -36.43 9.44
C GLN A 271 -23.12 -37.92 9.75
N CYS A 272 -21.94 -38.34 10.21
CA CYS A 272 -21.62 -39.72 10.56
C CYS A 272 -21.27 -39.89 12.05
N HIS A 273 -20.51 -38.97 12.64
CA HIS A 273 -19.99 -39.11 14.01
C HIS A 273 -21.02 -38.92 15.12
N THR A 274 -22.26 -38.55 14.79
CA THR A 274 -23.39 -38.62 15.71
C THR A 274 -23.87 -40.07 15.96
N ARG A 275 -23.51 -41.02 15.08
CA ARG A 275 -23.93 -42.43 15.14
C ARG A 275 -22.77 -43.41 15.20
N LEU A 276 -21.55 -42.94 14.98
CA LEU A 276 -20.31 -43.71 15.02
C LEU A 276 -19.40 -43.12 16.08
N ASN A 277 -18.82 -43.98 16.92
CA ASN A 277 -17.92 -43.54 17.98
C ASN A 277 -16.71 -42.77 17.39
N PRO A 278 -16.60 -41.45 17.62
CA PRO A 278 -15.47 -40.65 17.11
C PRO A 278 -14.22 -40.83 17.99
N HIS A 279 -14.34 -41.46 19.15
CA HIS A 279 -13.27 -41.58 20.12
C HIS A 279 -12.27 -42.66 19.72
N GLY A 280 -10.98 -42.35 19.90
CA GLY A 280 -9.91 -43.32 19.69
C GLY A 280 -9.90 -44.42 20.77
N PRO A 281 -9.13 -45.50 20.54
CA PRO A 281 -9.04 -46.63 21.47
C PRO A 281 -8.54 -46.23 22.87
N ASP A 282 -7.73 -45.17 22.98
CA ASP A 282 -7.16 -44.70 24.25
C ASP A 282 -7.99 -43.57 24.92
N PHE A 283 -9.22 -43.33 24.47
CA PHE A 283 -10.04 -42.24 24.97
C PHE A 283 -10.57 -42.51 26.38
N ASN A 284 -10.03 -41.80 27.37
CA ASN A 284 -10.51 -41.86 28.75
C ASN A 284 -11.70 -40.90 28.95
N ALA A 285 -12.90 -41.42 28.75
CA ALA A 285 -14.15 -40.67 28.87
C ALA A 285 -14.35 -40.10 30.28
N GLU A 286 -14.01 -40.86 31.32
CA GLU A 286 -14.23 -40.47 32.71
C GLU A 286 -13.36 -39.26 33.11
N ARG A 287 -12.08 -39.30 32.76
CA ARG A 287 -11.11 -38.21 33.00
C ARG A 287 -11.53 -36.91 32.31
N LEU A 288 -12.04 -36.98 31.08
CA LEU A 288 -12.41 -35.81 30.30
C LEU A 288 -13.78 -35.26 30.70
N ARG A 289 -14.75 -36.13 31.00
CA ARG A 289 -16.06 -35.73 31.49
C ARG A 289 -15.97 -35.00 32.83
N ALA A 290 -15.07 -35.42 33.72
CA ALA A 290 -14.81 -34.72 34.97
C ALA A 290 -14.31 -33.27 34.78
N ARG A 291 -13.75 -32.95 33.60
CA ARG A 291 -13.27 -31.60 33.25
C ARG A 291 -14.31 -30.76 32.54
N ASN A 292 -15.14 -31.37 31.69
CA ASN A 292 -16.16 -30.67 30.91
C ASN A 292 -17.29 -31.61 30.49
N ALA A 293 -18.29 -31.79 31.35
CA ALA A 293 -19.44 -32.64 31.09
C ALA A 293 -20.39 -32.07 30.02
N ASP A 294 -20.46 -30.74 29.91
CA ASP A 294 -21.34 -30.05 28.95
C ASP A 294 -20.89 -30.32 27.51
N MET A 295 -19.58 -30.39 27.27
CA MET A 295 -19.03 -30.77 25.96
C MET A 295 -19.48 -32.18 25.54
N CYS A 296 -19.59 -33.12 26.48
CA CYS A 296 -20.08 -34.46 26.20
C CYS A 296 -21.58 -34.47 25.87
N ALA A 297 -22.35 -33.57 26.49
CA ALA A 297 -23.80 -33.45 26.27
C ALA A 297 -24.14 -32.93 24.87
N THR A 298 -23.24 -32.19 24.21
CA THR A 298 -23.41 -31.73 22.82
C THR A 298 -23.69 -32.89 21.85
N CYS A 299 -23.02 -34.03 22.05
CA CYS A 299 -23.16 -35.20 21.18
C CYS A 299 -24.02 -36.33 21.79
N HIS A 300 -24.06 -36.46 23.11
CA HIS A 300 -24.75 -37.57 23.79
C HIS A 300 -26.04 -37.15 24.53
N GLY A 301 -26.36 -35.86 24.59
CA GLY A 301 -27.46 -35.34 25.39
C GLY A 301 -27.32 -35.73 26.86
N ALA A 302 -28.44 -36.13 27.49
CA ALA A 302 -28.45 -36.58 28.89
C ALA A 302 -27.78 -37.96 29.10
N ASN A 303 -27.62 -38.75 28.03
CA ASN A 303 -27.20 -40.16 28.11
C ASN A 303 -25.76 -40.34 27.63
N ILE A 304 -24.81 -39.72 28.34
CA ILE A 304 -23.38 -39.86 28.06
C ILE A 304 -22.90 -41.24 28.53
N PRO A 305 -22.41 -42.12 27.62
CA PRO A 305 -21.93 -43.46 27.95
C PRO A 305 -20.78 -43.42 28.97
N GLY A 306 -20.77 -44.38 29.91
CA GLY A 306 -19.62 -44.64 30.77
C GLY A 306 -18.53 -45.39 30.00
N GLY A 307 -17.26 -45.08 30.27
CA GLY A 307 -16.14 -45.80 29.67
C GLY A 307 -16.09 -47.26 30.14
N THR A 308 -15.83 -48.18 29.23
CA THR A 308 -15.38 -49.55 29.54
C THR A 308 -13.87 -49.61 29.60
#